data_AF-A0A2S9AIU0-F1
#
_entry.id   AF-A0A2S9AIU0-F1
#
_cell.length_a   1.000
_cell.length_b   1.000
_cell.length_c   1.000
_cell.angle_alpha   90.00
_cell.angle_beta   90.00
_cell.angle_gamma   90.00
#
_symmetry.space_group_name_H-M   'P 1'
#
loop_
_entity.id
_entity.type
_entity.pdbx_description
1 polymer ?
#
loop_
_entity_poly.entity_id
_entity_poly.type
_entity_poly.pdbx_seq_one_letter_code
_entity_poly.pdbx_strand_id
1 'polypeptide(L)'
;MAQSQEWADLPLPVGGHRDFQTISTFAQAVGLSASALRQYGENGLLPPADVEERTGYRYYAPQQQQRAIWIRRLRDAGLDMGRIRLVLAGDAAQADVVLTEWLRDIRDRSMSAEALVADLKLSLRSGSGANPIQRTRARFDAAVLTAALRQVRTAAAAGDLHFDGVLVEIDSRSAAVVATDRYLLMARTEVAREVEGPPARVRLDPTIVFPWLRGRWDVELVVDMAVGRDGGVREAAVRLEDAEGEALVVPQGKDRFPTVHRLLRGGRGSSGRFRFGREELDTFIAGADDAGLLLTADGSGTGVLTSGSRHLAGTTGGEPCALRVSGQVLGRVVDAALGNEVICDVVGPDEPIEWRAPAQPDFAAVMMAQPG
;
A
#
# COMPACT_ATOMS: atom_id res chain seq x y z
N MET A 1 4.58 -26.65 22.98
CA MET A 1 5.30 -25.44 23.39
C MET A 1 6.73 -25.74 23.85
N ALA A 2 7.61 -26.30 23.00
CA ALA A 2 9.02 -26.48 23.37
C ALA A 2 9.98 -26.72 22.17
N GLN A 3 9.73 -26.16 20.98
CA GLN A 3 10.63 -26.37 19.82
C GLN A 3 10.88 -25.14 18.92
N SER A 4 10.34 -23.97 19.24
CA SER A 4 10.38 -22.80 18.33
C SER A 4 11.43 -21.74 18.66
N GLN A 5 12.28 -21.95 19.67
CA GLN A 5 13.17 -20.91 20.21
C GLN A 5 14.67 -21.24 20.06
N GLU A 6 15.02 -22.32 19.36
CA GLU A 6 16.40 -22.81 19.23
C GLU A 6 17.08 -22.38 17.91
N TRP A 7 16.43 -21.53 17.10
CA TRP A 7 16.88 -21.22 15.73
C TRP A 7 17.57 -19.86 15.57
N ALA A 8 17.44 -18.97 16.55
CA ALA A 8 17.97 -17.61 16.49
C ALA A 8 19.46 -17.50 16.90
N ASP A 9 19.99 -18.50 17.62
CA ASP A 9 21.29 -18.42 18.31
C ASP A 9 22.20 -19.65 18.12
N LEU A 10 22.14 -20.31 16.95
CA LEU A 10 23.14 -21.34 16.64
C LEU A 10 24.50 -20.68 16.36
N PRO A 11 25.54 -20.88 17.19
CA PRO A 11 26.88 -20.42 16.87
C PRO A 11 27.33 -21.12 15.58
N LEU A 12 27.88 -20.35 14.64
CA LEU A 12 28.53 -20.92 13.46
C LEU A 12 29.63 -21.87 13.96
N PRO A 13 29.56 -23.19 13.68
CA PRO A 13 30.62 -24.09 14.09
C PRO A 13 31.90 -23.69 13.35
N VAL A 14 32.99 -23.52 14.09
CA VAL A 14 34.35 -23.35 13.54
C VAL A 14 34.83 -24.72 13.03
N GLY A 15 34.11 -25.26 12.05
CA GLY A 15 34.45 -26.50 11.36
C GLY A 15 35.49 -26.20 10.28
N GLY A 16 36.61 -26.93 10.29
CA GLY A 16 37.64 -26.81 9.25
C GLY A 16 37.05 -26.96 7.84
N HIS A 17 37.73 -26.37 6.85
CA HIS A 17 37.37 -26.21 5.42
C HIS A 17 36.75 -27.40 4.63
N ARG A 18 36.41 -28.54 5.23
CA ARG A 18 35.94 -29.75 4.54
C ARG A 18 34.45 -29.79 4.18
N ASP A 19 33.60 -28.91 4.72
CA ASP A 19 32.15 -28.95 4.45
C ASP A 19 31.59 -27.74 3.68
N PHE A 20 32.43 -26.73 3.40
CA PHE A 20 31.98 -25.57 2.63
C PHE A 20 31.91 -25.85 1.13
N GLN A 21 30.81 -25.44 0.52
CA GLN A 21 30.56 -25.60 -0.90
C GLN A 21 30.94 -24.34 -1.67
N THR A 22 31.61 -24.51 -2.81
CA THR A 22 31.81 -23.42 -3.77
C THR A 22 30.46 -22.84 -4.19
N ILE A 23 30.43 -21.57 -4.57
CA ILE A 23 29.19 -20.93 -5.07
C ILE A 23 28.52 -21.73 -6.19
N SER A 24 29.28 -22.36 -7.09
CA SER A 24 28.76 -23.19 -8.18
C SER A 24 28.14 -24.49 -7.67
N THR A 25 28.82 -25.19 -6.75
CA THR A 25 28.30 -26.43 -6.14
C THR A 25 27.04 -26.16 -5.31
N PHE A 26 27.07 -25.10 -4.51
CA PHE A 26 25.92 -24.69 -3.70
C PHE A 26 24.73 -24.27 -4.57
N ALA A 27 24.98 -23.46 -5.61
CA ALA A 27 23.99 -23.05 -6.61
C ALA A 27 23.26 -24.25 -7.22
N GLN A 28 24.01 -25.28 -7.63
CA GLN A 28 23.44 -26.50 -8.18
C GLN A 28 22.57 -27.25 -7.16
N ALA A 29 23.03 -27.37 -5.91
CA ALA A 29 22.31 -28.08 -4.85
C ALA A 29 20.97 -27.43 -4.51
N VAL A 30 20.91 -26.09 -4.49
CA VAL A 30 19.69 -25.34 -4.10
C VAL A 30 18.85 -24.89 -5.31
N GLY A 31 19.33 -25.14 -6.52
CA GLY A 31 18.70 -24.75 -7.78
C GLY A 31 18.60 -23.23 -7.96
N LEU A 32 19.66 -22.50 -7.59
CA LEU A 32 19.82 -21.07 -7.85
C LEU A 32 20.99 -20.84 -8.82
N SER A 33 21.08 -19.66 -9.43
CA SER A 33 22.27 -19.29 -10.18
C SER A 33 23.35 -18.73 -9.26
N ALA A 34 24.63 -18.87 -9.63
CA ALA A 34 25.73 -18.24 -8.90
C ALA A 34 25.58 -16.70 -8.85
N SER A 35 24.98 -16.09 -9.88
CA SER A 35 24.66 -14.65 -9.87
C SER A 35 23.61 -14.30 -8.83
N ALA A 36 22.55 -15.11 -8.69
CA ALA A 36 21.53 -14.90 -7.66
C ALA A 36 22.12 -15.02 -6.25
N LEU A 37 23.01 -16.00 -6.01
CA LEU A 37 23.70 -16.14 -4.72
C LEU A 37 24.60 -14.94 -4.39
N ARG A 38 25.29 -14.36 -5.39
CA ARG A 38 26.06 -13.11 -5.18
C ARG A 38 25.15 -11.97 -4.78
N GLN A 39 24.07 -11.77 -5.54
CA GLN A 39 23.08 -10.72 -5.25
C GLN A 39 22.47 -10.89 -3.85
N TYR A 40 22.14 -12.12 -3.45
CA TYR A 40 21.61 -12.41 -2.11
C TYR A 40 22.64 -12.23 -1.00
N GLY A 41 23.92 -12.46 -1.29
CA GLY A 41 25.00 -12.14 -0.37
C GLY A 41 25.17 -10.63 -0.18
N GLU A 42 25.18 -9.89 -1.28
CA GLU A 42 25.36 -8.42 -1.29
C GLU A 42 24.21 -7.69 -0.60
N ASN A 43 22.98 -8.17 -0.73
CA ASN A 43 21.81 -7.56 -0.10
C ASN A 43 21.48 -8.13 1.29
N GLY A 44 22.39 -8.94 1.86
CA GLY A 44 22.29 -9.50 3.22
C GLY A 44 21.26 -10.62 3.40
N LEU A 45 20.57 -11.07 2.35
CA LEU A 45 19.59 -12.16 2.45
C LEU A 45 20.24 -13.52 2.71
N LEU A 46 21.38 -13.78 2.06
CA LEU A 46 22.15 -15.01 2.18
C LEU A 46 23.65 -14.70 2.07
N PRO A 47 24.26 -14.09 3.11
CA PRO A 47 25.69 -13.82 3.14
C PRO A 47 26.48 -15.12 2.93
N PRO A 48 27.61 -15.09 2.19
CA PRO A 48 28.49 -16.26 2.13
C PRO A 48 28.99 -16.59 3.54
N ALA A 49 29.17 -17.89 3.83
CA ALA A 49 29.73 -18.32 5.10
C ALA A 49 31.22 -17.98 5.22
N ASP A 50 31.92 -17.95 4.08
CA ASP A 50 33.32 -17.57 4.00
C ASP A 50 33.64 -16.94 2.63
N VAL A 51 34.60 -16.02 2.61
CA VAL A 51 35.12 -15.37 1.41
C VAL A 51 36.64 -15.42 1.44
N GLU A 52 37.23 -16.16 0.51
CA GLU A 52 38.69 -16.31 0.44
C GLU A 52 39.36 -14.96 0.13
N GLU A 53 40.14 -14.44 1.08
CA GLU A 53 40.70 -13.07 1.06
C GLU A 53 41.52 -12.76 -0.19
N ARG A 54 42.24 -13.74 -0.73
CA ARG A 54 43.16 -13.54 -1.87
C ARG A 54 42.46 -13.54 -3.23
N THR A 55 41.33 -14.24 -3.35
CA THR A 55 40.66 -14.51 -4.64
C THR A 55 39.25 -13.93 -4.71
N GLY A 56 38.67 -13.56 -3.55
CA GLY A 56 37.27 -13.17 -3.41
C GLY A 56 36.29 -14.34 -3.61
N TYR A 57 36.77 -15.58 -3.56
CA TYR A 57 35.94 -16.75 -3.84
C TYR A 57 34.97 -17.01 -2.68
N ARG A 58 33.69 -17.18 -3.00
CA ARG A 58 32.61 -17.30 -2.00
C ARG A 58 32.29 -18.76 -1.72
N TYR A 59 32.16 -19.07 -0.44
CA TYR A 59 31.86 -20.39 0.08
C TYR A 59 30.60 -20.35 0.93
N TYR A 60 29.81 -21.42 0.87
CA TYR A 60 28.53 -21.53 1.55
C TYR A 60 28.48 -22.80 2.40
N ALA A 61 27.87 -22.72 3.57
CA ALA A 61 27.71 -23.85 4.48
C ALA A 61 26.49 -24.70 4.09
N PRO A 62 26.50 -26.04 4.30
CA PRO A 62 25.34 -26.90 4.06
C PRO A 62 24.08 -26.43 4.80
N GLN A 63 24.22 -25.85 5.99
CA GLN A 63 23.12 -25.31 6.80
C GLN A 63 22.41 -24.13 6.11
N GLN A 64 23.08 -23.43 5.20
CA GLN A 64 22.48 -22.32 4.44
C GLN A 64 21.55 -22.81 3.32
N GLN A 65 21.56 -24.10 2.97
CA GLN A 65 20.74 -24.64 1.87
C GLN A 65 19.25 -24.45 2.13
N GLN A 66 18.78 -24.70 3.35
CA GLN A 66 17.36 -24.56 3.67
C GLN A 66 16.87 -23.12 3.47
N ARG A 67 17.67 -22.13 3.91
CA ARG A 67 17.40 -20.70 3.71
C ARG A 67 17.39 -20.33 2.22
N ALA A 68 18.35 -20.84 1.44
CA ALA A 68 18.41 -20.63 0.00
C ALA A 68 17.19 -21.21 -0.74
N ILE A 69 16.75 -22.41 -0.36
CA ILE A 69 15.54 -23.05 -0.91
C ILE A 69 14.29 -22.21 -0.58
N TRP A 70 14.19 -21.64 0.63
CA TRP A 70 13.09 -20.75 0.99
C TRP A 70 13.10 -19.46 0.18
N ILE A 71 14.25 -18.79 0.03
CA ILE A 71 14.39 -17.61 -0.81
C ILE A 71 13.90 -17.90 -2.24
N ARG A 72 14.33 -19.04 -2.82
CA ARG A 72 13.88 -19.48 -4.15
C ARG A 72 12.36 -19.65 -4.20
N ARG A 73 11.77 -20.41 -3.27
CA ARG A 73 10.32 -20.67 -3.26
C ARG A 73 9.50 -19.39 -3.12
N LEU A 74 9.94 -18.47 -2.27
CA LEU A 74 9.25 -17.18 -2.11
C LEU A 74 9.38 -16.32 -3.38
N ARG A 75 10.51 -16.38 -4.09
CA ARG A 75 10.68 -15.74 -5.40
C ARG A 75 9.82 -16.36 -6.49
N ASP A 76 9.72 -17.67 -6.52
CA ASP A 76 8.85 -18.39 -7.46
C ASP A 76 7.37 -18.04 -7.20
N ALA A 77 7.00 -17.84 -5.93
CA ALA A 77 5.69 -17.32 -5.54
C ALA A 77 5.49 -15.82 -5.84
N GLY A 78 6.49 -15.15 -6.40
CA GLY A 78 6.43 -13.76 -6.87
C GLY A 78 6.71 -12.69 -5.81
N LEU A 79 7.20 -13.04 -4.61
CA LEU A 79 7.51 -12.05 -3.58
C LEU A 79 8.73 -11.20 -3.96
N ASP A 80 8.69 -9.93 -3.57
CA ASP A 80 9.83 -9.02 -3.64
C ASP A 80 10.85 -9.27 -2.50
N MET A 81 12.04 -8.68 -2.62
CA MET A 81 13.12 -8.88 -1.64
C MET A 81 12.79 -8.32 -0.25
N GLY A 82 12.00 -7.26 -0.17
CA GLY A 82 11.60 -6.66 1.10
C GLY A 82 10.74 -7.61 1.91
N ARG A 83 9.74 -8.22 1.28
CA ARG A 83 8.89 -9.22 1.93
C ARG A 83 9.61 -10.51 2.25
N ILE A 84 10.51 -10.94 1.38
CA ILE A 84 11.35 -12.11 1.67
C ILE A 84 12.17 -11.86 2.93
N ARG A 85 12.75 -10.66 3.11
CA ARG A 85 13.43 -10.30 4.36
C ARG A 85 12.51 -10.40 5.57
N LEU A 86 11.29 -9.86 5.48
CA LEU A 86 10.31 -9.92 6.58
C LEU A 86 9.94 -11.36 6.95
N VAL A 87 9.66 -12.20 5.96
CA VAL A 87 9.34 -13.62 6.17
C VAL A 87 10.50 -14.38 6.80
N LEU A 88 11.74 -14.09 6.38
CA LEU A 88 12.93 -14.79 6.88
C LEU A 88 13.46 -14.26 8.22
N ALA A 89 13.03 -13.06 8.64
CA ALA A 89 13.41 -12.45 9.92
C ALA A 89 12.37 -12.71 11.02
N GLY A 90 11.11 -12.93 10.63
CA GLY A 90 10.02 -13.15 11.57
C GLY A 90 9.84 -14.61 12.00
N ASP A 91 9.04 -14.80 13.05
CA ASP A 91 8.54 -16.12 13.43
C ASP A 91 7.45 -16.64 12.47
N ALA A 92 6.94 -17.85 12.73
CA ALA A 92 5.92 -18.46 11.89
C ALA A 92 4.62 -17.62 11.78
N ALA A 93 4.23 -16.92 12.84
CA ALA A 93 3.03 -16.09 12.84
C ALA A 93 3.24 -14.82 12.01
N GLN A 94 4.40 -14.17 12.16
CA GLN A 94 4.78 -13.01 11.35
C GLN A 94 4.92 -13.36 9.87
N ALA A 95 5.52 -14.50 9.55
CA ALA A 95 5.62 -15.02 8.19
C ALA A 95 4.23 -15.29 7.59
N ASP A 96 3.31 -15.90 8.35
CA ASP A 96 1.95 -16.19 7.92
C ASP A 96 1.17 -14.91 7.58
N VAL A 97 1.30 -13.86 8.40
CA VAL A 97 0.71 -12.55 8.12
C VAL A 97 1.21 -12.00 6.78
N VAL A 98 2.53 -11.97 6.56
CA VAL A 98 3.12 -11.45 5.30
C VAL A 98 2.68 -12.26 4.08
N LEU A 99 2.61 -13.59 4.21
CA LEU A 99 2.19 -14.48 3.13
C LEU A 99 0.69 -14.35 2.84
N THR A 100 -0.14 -14.21 3.88
CA THR A 100 -1.59 -13.99 3.75
C THR A 100 -1.89 -12.66 3.07
N GLU A 101 -1.18 -11.59 3.46
CA GLU A 101 -1.24 -10.30 2.77
C GLU A 101 -0.84 -10.43 1.29
N TRP A 102 0.28 -11.12 0.99
CA TRP A 102 0.71 -11.32 -0.39
C TRP A 102 -0.34 -12.05 -1.25
N LEU A 103 -0.93 -13.11 -0.71
CA LEU A 103 -2.01 -13.86 -1.37
C LEU A 103 -3.25 -12.98 -1.59
N ARG A 104 -3.60 -12.15 -0.61
CA ARG A 104 -4.70 -11.17 -0.73
C ARG A 104 -4.47 -10.27 -1.93
N ASP A 105 -3.27 -9.69 -2.01
CA ASP A 105 -2.90 -8.72 -3.04
C ASP A 105 -2.80 -9.32 -4.47
N ILE A 106 -2.38 -10.58 -4.62
CA ILE A 106 -2.42 -11.25 -5.94
C ILE A 106 -3.89 -11.44 -6.36
N ARG A 107 -4.73 -11.92 -5.44
CA ARG A 107 -6.13 -12.21 -5.75
C ARG A 107 -6.87 -10.93 -6.16
N ASP A 108 -6.64 -9.81 -5.46
CA ASP A 108 -7.28 -8.53 -5.80
C ASP A 108 -6.85 -8.02 -7.18
N ARG A 109 -5.55 -8.12 -7.51
CA ARG A 109 -5.06 -7.80 -8.86
C ARG A 109 -5.66 -8.70 -9.95
N SER A 110 -5.84 -10.00 -9.68
CA SER A 110 -6.45 -10.94 -10.63
C SER A 110 -7.92 -10.58 -10.89
N MET A 111 -8.69 -10.35 -9.82
CA MET A 111 -10.12 -10.00 -9.94
C MET A 111 -10.32 -8.69 -10.70
N SER A 112 -9.51 -7.67 -10.42
CA SER A 112 -9.52 -6.40 -11.17
C SER A 112 -9.20 -6.60 -12.66
N ALA A 113 -8.20 -7.45 -12.97
CA ALA A 113 -7.84 -7.75 -14.36
C ALA A 113 -8.95 -8.54 -15.07
N GLU A 114 -9.54 -9.53 -14.40
CA GLU A 114 -10.63 -10.35 -14.93
C GLU A 114 -11.89 -9.51 -15.22
N ALA A 115 -12.26 -8.60 -14.32
CA ALA A 115 -13.37 -7.68 -14.52
C ALA A 115 -13.15 -6.76 -15.73
N LEU A 116 -11.95 -6.17 -15.86
CA LEU A 116 -11.60 -5.34 -17.01
C LEU A 116 -11.65 -6.15 -18.32
N VAL A 117 -11.12 -7.37 -18.32
CA VAL A 117 -11.15 -8.25 -19.49
C VAL A 117 -12.60 -8.66 -19.84
N ALA A 118 -13.45 -8.91 -18.86
CA ALA A 118 -14.86 -9.24 -19.08
C ALA A 118 -15.62 -8.05 -19.70
N ASP A 119 -15.42 -6.84 -19.16
CA ASP A 119 -15.98 -5.60 -19.72
C ASP A 119 -15.51 -5.36 -21.17
N LEU A 120 -14.20 -5.49 -21.44
CA LEU A 120 -13.65 -5.35 -22.78
C LEU A 120 -14.22 -6.41 -23.75
N LYS A 121 -14.37 -7.67 -23.31
CA LYS A 121 -14.96 -8.74 -24.12
C LYS A 121 -16.43 -8.45 -24.46
N LEU A 122 -17.20 -7.90 -23.52
CA LEU A 122 -18.58 -7.51 -23.77
C LEU A 122 -18.64 -6.30 -24.71
N SER A 123 -17.83 -5.27 -24.45
CA SER A 123 -17.69 -4.08 -25.30
C SER A 123 -17.34 -4.42 -26.75
N LEU A 124 -16.47 -5.39 -26.99
CA LEU A 124 -16.09 -5.84 -28.33
C LEU A 124 -17.19 -6.64 -29.04
N ARG A 125 -18.14 -7.22 -28.29
CA ARG A 125 -19.26 -8.01 -28.83
C ARG A 125 -20.51 -7.17 -29.12
N SER A 126 -20.65 -6.01 -28.48
CA SER A 126 -21.79 -5.11 -28.64
C SER A 126 -21.80 -4.48 -30.04
N GLY A 127 -22.43 -5.16 -30.99
CA GLY A 127 -22.90 -4.59 -32.25
C GLY A 127 -24.35 -4.13 -32.11
N SER A 128 -24.58 -2.81 -32.01
CA SER A 128 -25.85 -2.13 -32.30
C SER A 128 -27.09 -2.41 -31.41
N GLY A 129 -26.99 -3.18 -30.31
CA GLY A 129 -28.07 -3.41 -29.35
C GLY A 129 -27.87 -2.67 -28.02
N ALA A 130 -28.95 -2.39 -27.28
CA ALA A 130 -28.86 -1.80 -25.94
C ALA A 130 -28.02 -2.72 -25.03
N ASN A 131 -26.93 -2.18 -24.50
CA ASN A 131 -26.02 -2.91 -23.64
C ASN A 131 -26.70 -3.40 -22.34
N PRO A 132 -26.37 -4.62 -21.87
CA PRO A 132 -26.90 -5.11 -20.60
C PRO A 132 -26.43 -4.22 -19.44
N ILE A 133 -27.29 -4.02 -18.44
CA ILE A 133 -26.95 -3.31 -17.22
C ILE A 133 -26.32 -4.30 -16.25
N GLN A 134 -25.11 -3.98 -15.78
CA GLN A 134 -24.49 -4.63 -14.64
C GLN A 134 -24.77 -3.82 -13.38
N ARG A 135 -25.24 -4.52 -12.35
CA ARG A 135 -25.54 -3.93 -11.04
C ARG A 135 -24.45 -4.29 -10.04
N THR A 136 -23.96 -3.27 -9.34
CA THR A 136 -23.08 -3.40 -8.18
C THR A 136 -23.83 -2.88 -6.96
N ARG A 137 -23.71 -3.57 -5.82
CA ARG A 137 -24.23 -3.15 -4.52
C ARG A 137 -23.11 -3.19 -3.51
N ALA A 138 -22.96 -2.13 -2.71
CA ALA A 138 -22.03 -2.11 -1.60
C ALA A 138 -22.75 -1.60 -0.34
N ARG A 139 -22.70 -2.37 0.75
CA ARG A 139 -23.35 -2.02 2.02
C ARG A 139 -22.37 -1.40 3.00
N PHE A 140 -22.78 -0.32 3.65
CA PHE A 140 -21.97 0.45 4.57
C PHE A 140 -22.69 0.65 5.90
N ASP A 141 -21.91 0.73 6.98
CA ASP A 141 -22.36 1.48 8.15
C ASP A 141 -22.30 2.97 7.80
N ALA A 142 -23.41 3.70 7.96
CA ALA A 142 -23.53 5.09 7.56
C ALA A 142 -22.56 6.01 8.32
N ALA A 143 -22.28 5.71 9.60
CA ALA A 143 -21.33 6.46 10.40
C ALA A 143 -19.89 6.20 9.94
N VAL A 144 -19.56 4.95 9.59
CA VAL A 144 -18.25 4.59 9.02
C VAL A 144 -18.03 5.26 7.67
N LEU A 145 -19.01 5.20 6.76
CA LEU A 145 -18.92 5.89 5.46
C LEU A 145 -18.79 7.41 5.63
N THR A 146 -19.56 8.00 6.55
CA THR A 146 -19.47 9.43 6.87
C THR A 146 -18.09 9.79 7.40
N ALA A 147 -17.55 9.00 8.33
CA ALA A 147 -16.22 9.21 8.89
C ALA A 147 -15.13 9.10 7.81
N ALA A 148 -15.21 8.08 6.94
CA ALA A 148 -14.28 7.89 5.84
C ALA A 148 -14.31 9.07 4.86
N LEU A 149 -15.49 9.48 4.40
CA LEU A 149 -15.69 10.64 3.52
C LEU A 149 -15.16 11.94 4.14
N ARG A 150 -15.40 12.17 5.43
CA ARG A 150 -14.88 13.37 6.14
C ARG A 150 -13.38 13.36 6.27
N GLN A 151 -12.80 12.19 6.55
CA GLN A 151 -11.38 12.06 6.76
C GLN A 151 -10.61 12.24 5.46
N VAL A 152 -11.00 11.56 4.37
CA VAL A 152 -10.21 11.63 3.13
C VAL A 152 -10.38 12.95 2.39
N ARG A 153 -11.56 13.61 2.47
CA ARG A 153 -11.80 14.84 1.68
C ARG A 153 -10.83 15.99 2.00
N THR A 154 -10.13 15.95 3.12
CA THR A 154 -9.08 16.92 3.46
C THR A 154 -7.86 16.82 2.54
N ALA A 155 -7.72 15.72 1.79
CA ALA A 155 -6.73 15.57 0.74
C ALA A 155 -6.90 16.56 -0.41
N ALA A 156 -8.14 16.98 -0.69
CA ALA A 156 -8.41 17.95 -1.74
C ALA A 156 -8.01 19.36 -1.26
N ALA A 157 -7.06 20.00 -1.94
CA ALA A 157 -6.74 21.40 -1.67
C ALA A 157 -7.94 22.30 -1.99
N ALA A 158 -8.19 23.29 -1.14
CA ALA A 158 -9.24 24.27 -1.39
C ALA A 158 -9.01 24.98 -2.73
N GLY A 159 -9.98 24.89 -3.65
CA GLY A 159 -9.90 25.51 -4.97
C GLY A 159 -9.26 24.66 -6.08
N ASP A 160 -8.79 23.44 -5.79
CA ASP A 160 -8.38 22.51 -6.84
C ASP A 160 -9.62 21.83 -7.46
N LEU A 161 -9.99 22.27 -8.67
CA LEU A 161 -11.13 21.76 -9.43
C LEU A 161 -10.82 20.45 -10.18
N HIS A 162 -9.61 19.91 -10.06
CA HIS A 162 -9.20 18.76 -10.88
C HIS A 162 -9.94 17.46 -10.54
N PHE A 163 -10.19 17.25 -9.24
CA PHE A 163 -10.88 16.09 -8.68
C PHE A 163 -12.01 16.57 -7.75
N ASP A 164 -13.15 16.93 -8.35
CA ASP A 164 -14.31 17.36 -7.59
C ASP A 164 -14.99 16.16 -6.89
N GLY A 165 -15.08 16.18 -5.56
CA GLY A 165 -15.75 15.14 -4.75
C GLY A 165 -14.82 14.06 -4.21
N VAL A 166 -15.40 12.94 -3.78
CA VAL A 166 -14.69 11.78 -3.22
C VAL A 166 -15.06 10.55 -4.06
N LEU A 167 -14.06 9.79 -4.50
CA LEU A 167 -14.26 8.52 -5.21
C LEU A 167 -14.58 7.41 -4.21
N VAL A 168 -15.55 6.57 -4.54
CA VAL A 168 -15.73 5.24 -3.95
C VAL A 168 -15.39 4.20 -5.01
N GLU A 169 -14.29 3.49 -4.79
CA GLU A 169 -13.82 2.40 -5.63
C GLU A 169 -14.26 1.09 -4.99
N ILE A 170 -15.24 0.43 -5.61
CA ILE A 170 -15.82 -0.85 -5.17
C ILE A 170 -15.09 -1.96 -5.92
N ASP A 171 -14.51 -2.89 -5.17
CA ASP A 171 -13.97 -4.14 -5.70
C ASP A 171 -14.90 -5.30 -5.33
N SER A 172 -14.49 -6.54 -5.59
CA SER A 172 -15.31 -7.74 -5.31
C SER A 172 -15.50 -8.06 -3.81
N ARG A 173 -14.82 -7.38 -2.89
CA ARG A 173 -14.82 -7.69 -1.46
C ARG A 173 -15.29 -6.52 -0.62
N SER A 174 -14.91 -5.30 -0.98
CA SER A 174 -15.22 -4.10 -0.21
C SER A 174 -15.14 -2.85 -1.10
N ALA A 175 -15.06 -1.69 -0.48
CA ALA A 175 -14.91 -0.42 -1.14
C ALA A 175 -13.83 0.43 -0.46
N ALA A 176 -13.05 1.15 -1.26
CA ALA A 176 -12.15 2.20 -0.83
C ALA A 176 -12.78 3.57 -1.08
N VAL A 177 -12.74 4.44 -0.08
CA VAL A 177 -13.18 5.84 -0.15
C VAL A 177 -11.95 6.73 -0.27
N VAL A 178 -11.89 7.55 -1.32
CA VAL A 178 -10.63 8.15 -1.79
C VAL A 178 -10.83 9.58 -2.23
N ALA A 179 -9.98 10.47 -1.74
CA ALA A 179 -9.86 11.81 -2.29
C ALA A 179 -8.41 12.09 -2.67
N THR A 180 -8.21 12.96 -3.66
CA THR A 180 -6.87 13.29 -4.14
C THR A 180 -6.83 14.70 -4.70
N ASP A 181 -5.66 15.32 -4.65
CA ASP A 181 -5.28 16.47 -5.45
C ASP A 181 -4.01 16.15 -6.27
N ARG A 182 -3.33 17.18 -6.79
CA ARG A 182 -2.07 17.02 -7.54
C ARG A 182 -0.91 16.42 -6.73
N TYR A 183 -0.92 16.53 -5.39
CA TYR A 183 0.22 16.22 -4.53
C TYR A 183 -0.06 15.15 -3.47
N LEU A 184 -1.33 14.89 -3.18
CA LEU A 184 -1.76 14.01 -2.11
C LEU A 184 -2.97 13.19 -2.54
N LEU A 185 -2.91 11.91 -2.26
CA LEU A 185 -4.06 11.00 -2.23
C LEU A 185 -4.27 10.53 -0.79
N MET A 186 -5.50 10.47 -0.34
CA MET A 186 -5.89 9.77 0.89
C MET A 186 -6.95 8.73 0.59
N ALA A 187 -6.86 7.60 1.27
CA ALA A 187 -7.77 6.49 1.14
C ALA A 187 -8.15 5.92 2.51
N ARG A 188 -9.44 5.58 2.63
CA ARG A 188 -9.96 4.64 3.63
C ARG A 188 -10.37 3.38 2.89
N THR A 189 -9.75 2.26 3.24
CA THR A 189 -9.95 0.96 2.58
C THR A 189 -10.89 0.08 3.40
N GLU A 190 -11.37 -1.02 2.82
CA GLU A 190 -12.23 -1.99 3.50
C GLU A 190 -13.47 -1.37 4.20
N VAL A 191 -14.04 -0.31 3.61
CA VAL A 191 -15.12 0.50 4.23
C VAL A 191 -16.50 -0.16 4.08
N ALA A 192 -16.72 -0.91 3.00
CA ALA A 192 -17.95 -1.65 2.79
C ALA A 192 -17.92 -2.99 3.54
N ARG A 193 -19.03 -3.35 4.17
CA ARG A 193 -19.20 -4.63 4.88
C ARG A 193 -19.50 -5.79 3.93
N GLU A 194 -20.16 -5.48 2.83
CA GLU A 194 -20.60 -6.47 1.84
C GLU A 194 -20.62 -5.81 0.47
N VAL A 195 -20.23 -6.59 -0.55
CA VAL A 195 -20.31 -6.18 -1.94
C VAL A 195 -20.88 -7.31 -2.79
N GLU A 196 -21.81 -6.97 -3.67
CA GLU A 196 -22.35 -7.84 -4.70
C GLU A 196 -22.18 -7.22 -6.08
N GLY A 197 -21.82 -8.04 -7.08
CA GLY A 197 -21.67 -7.60 -8.45
C GLY A 197 -20.23 -7.28 -8.86
N PRO A 198 -20.03 -6.73 -10.07
CA PRO A 198 -18.71 -6.44 -10.59
C PRO A 198 -18.09 -5.20 -9.92
N PRO A 199 -16.77 -4.99 -10.05
CA PRO A 199 -16.13 -3.77 -9.60
C PRO A 199 -16.74 -2.52 -10.24
N ALA A 200 -16.88 -1.46 -9.46
CA ALA A 200 -17.45 -0.20 -9.90
C ALA A 200 -16.73 0.98 -9.26
N ARG A 201 -16.77 2.13 -9.94
CA ARG A 201 -16.17 3.37 -9.47
C ARG A 201 -17.21 4.46 -9.55
N VAL A 202 -17.48 5.10 -8.42
CA VAL A 202 -18.49 6.16 -8.34
C VAL A 202 -17.95 7.36 -7.60
N ARG A 203 -18.48 8.53 -7.97
CA ARG A 203 -18.15 9.79 -7.32
C ARG A 203 -19.27 10.15 -6.36
N LEU A 204 -18.91 10.47 -5.12
CA LEU A 204 -19.80 11.01 -4.11
C LEU A 204 -19.43 12.47 -3.86
N ASP A 205 -20.42 13.36 -3.88
CA ASP A 205 -20.26 14.73 -3.39
C ASP A 205 -20.63 14.77 -1.90
N PRO A 206 -19.66 15.02 -0.99
CA PRO A 206 -19.94 15.07 0.44
C PRO A 206 -20.97 16.14 0.84
N THR A 207 -21.12 17.21 0.06
CA THR A 207 -22.11 18.27 0.35
C THR A 207 -23.55 17.79 0.15
N ILE A 208 -23.76 16.85 -0.77
CA ILE A 208 -25.06 16.21 -1.05
C ILE A 208 -25.25 15.00 -0.13
N VAL A 209 -24.20 14.19 0.04
CA VAL A 209 -24.28 12.90 0.75
C VAL A 209 -24.35 13.07 2.27
N PHE A 210 -23.61 14.01 2.87
CA PHE A 210 -23.60 14.16 4.34
C PHE A 210 -24.96 14.51 4.96
N PRO A 211 -25.74 15.46 4.41
CA PRO A 211 -27.08 15.73 4.93
C PRO A 211 -27.98 14.50 4.87
N TRP A 212 -27.89 13.71 3.81
CA TRP A 212 -28.70 12.51 3.64
C TRP A 212 -28.27 11.37 4.56
N LEU A 213 -26.97 11.13 4.77
CA LEU A 213 -26.51 10.08 5.71
C LEU A 213 -26.91 10.34 7.18
N ARG A 214 -27.30 11.57 7.53
CA ARG A 214 -27.63 11.93 8.91
C ARG A 214 -28.84 11.13 9.42
N GLY A 215 -28.66 10.43 10.54
CA GLY A 215 -29.71 9.65 11.20
C GLY A 215 -29.91 8.25 10.62
N ARG A 216 -29.13 7.86 9.60
CA ARG A 216 -29.12 6.51 9.04
C ARG A 216 -28.04 5.65 9.70
N TRP A 217 -28.24 4.35 9.72
CA TRP A 217 -27.32 3.38 10.31
C TRP A 217 -26.76 2.43 9.25
N ASP A 218 -27.63 1.92 8.37
CA ASP A 218 -27.29 1.07 7.23
C ASP A 218 -27.61 1.80 5.93
N VAL A 219 -26.69 1.77 4.97
CA VAL A 219 -26.91 2.32 3.63
C VAL A 219 -26.29 1.42 2.58
N GLU A 220 -27.01 1.23 1.47
CA GLU A 220 -26.57 0.47 0.31
C GLU A 220 -26.31 1.43 -0.86
N LEU A 221 -25.09 1.40 -1.40
CA LEU A 221 -24.72 2.07 -2.63
C LEU A 221 -25.01 1.15 -3.80
N VAL A 222 -25.95 1.54 -4.66
CA VAL A 222 -26.35 0.80 -5.84
C VAL A 222 -25.84 1.52 -7.09
N VAL A 223 -25.12 0.78 -7.94
CA VAL A 223 -24.51 1.27 -9.17
C VAL A 223 -25.01 0.43 -10.34
N ASP A 224 -25.80 1.03 -11.21
CA ASP A 224 -26.26 0.42 -12.45
C ASP A 224 -25.44 0.98 -13.64
N MET A 225 -24.54 0.15 -14.18
CA MET A 225 -23.64 0.47 -15.29
C MET A 225 -24.05 -0.24 -16.57
N ALA A 226 -24.23 0.49 -17.66
CA ALA A 226 -24.37 -0.12 -18.98
C ALA A 226 -23.00 -0.65 -19.45
N VAL A 227 -22.96 -1.91 -19.90
CA VAL A 227 -21.71 -2.56 -20.33
C VAL A 227 -21.50 -2.43 -21.84
N GLY A 228 -20.53 -1.64 -22.27
CA GLY A 228 -20.16 -1.57 -23.68
C GLY A 228 -20.03 -0.17 -24.24
N ARG A 229 -19.53 -0.09 -25.48
CA ARG A 229 -19.19 1.17 -26.17
C ARG A 229 -20.38 1.71 -26.94
N ASP A 230 -21.51 1.95 -26.27
CA ASP A 230 -22.54 2.80 -26.89
C ASP A 230 -21.98 4.22 -26.92
N GLY A 231 -21.80 4.77 -28.12
CA GLY A 231 -21.25 6.12 -28.35
C GLY A 231 -22.04 7.25 -27.67
N GLY A 232 -23.18 6.94 -27.07
CA GLY A 232 -23.75 7.70 -25.97
C GLY A 232 -23.49 6.96 -24.67
N VAL A 233 -22.41 7.29 -23.96
CA VAL A 233 -22.14 6.82 -22.60
C VAL A 233 -23.38 7.16 -21.76
N ARG A 234 -24.21 6.16 -21.45
CA ARG A 234 -25.19 6.33 -20.37
C ARG A 234 -24.37 6.40 -19.11
N GLU A 235 -24.34 7.57 -18.48
CA GLU A 235 -23.75 7.74 -17.16
C GLU A 235 -24.34 6.71 -16.20
N ALA A 236 -23.50 6.17 -15.32
CA ALA A 236 -23.92 5.24 -14.28
C ALA A 236 -25.13 5.80 -13.54
N ALA A 237 -26.18 5.00 -13.38
CA ALA A 237 -27.22 5.35 -12.43
C ALA A 237 -26.74 4.95 -11.04
N VAL A 238 -26.42 5.94 -10.21
CA VAL A 238 -25.89 5.74 -8.85
C VAL A 238 -26.87 6.27 -7.83
N ARG A 239 -27.12 5.48 -6.80
CA ARG A 239 -27.99 5.86 -5.70
C ARG A 239 -27.53 5.26 -4.38
N LEU A 240 -27.75 5.99 -3.30
CA LEU A 240 -27.67 5.47 -1.94
C LEU A 240 -29.10 5.16 -1.48
N GLU A 241 -29.32 3.97 -0.93
CA GLU A 241 -30.60 3.52 -0.39
C GLU A 241 -30.43 3.23 1.11
N ASP A 242 -31.43 3.56 1.93
CA ASP A 242 -31.50 3.08 3.31
C ASP A 242 -32.40 1.86 3.45
N ALA A 243 -32.47 1.31 4.66
CA ALA A 243 -33.29 0.13 4.95
C ALA A 243 -34.80 0.38 4.79
N GLU A 244 -35.22 1.64 4.87
CA GLU A 244 -36.59 2.09 4.72
C GLU A 244 -36.99 2.31 3.25
N GLY A 245 -36.04 2.21 2.33
CA GLY A 245 -36.25 2.35 0.88
C GLY A 245 -36.22 3.79 0.37
N GLU A 246 -35.84 4.75 1.21
CA GLU A 246 -35.53 6.10 0.75
C GLU A 246 -34.23 6.08 -0.04
N ALA A 247 -34.21 6.77 -1.17
CA ALA A 247 -33.09 6.76 -2.09
C ALA A 247 -32.59 8.17 -2.40
N LEU A 248 -31.29 8.39 -2.29
CA LEU A 248 -30.59 9.55 -2.81
C LEU A 248 -29.95 9.20 -4.15
N VAL A 249 -30.41 9.83 -5.22
CA VAL A 249 -29.70 9.78 -6.52
C VAL A 249 -28.42 10.60 -6.41
N VAL A 250 -27.29 10.00 -6.79
CA VAL A 250 -25.98 10.63 -6.71
C VAL A 250 -25.52 11.04 -8.11
N PRO A 251 -25.42 12.36 -8.42
CA PRO A 251 -24.96 12.84 -9.71
C PRO A 251 -23.55 12.34 -10.02
N GLN A 252 -23.37 11.75 -11.20
CA GLN A 252 -22.07 11.30 -11.66
C GLN A 252 -21.39 12.34 -12.54
N GLY A 253 -20.09 12.17 -12.72
CA GLY A 253 -19.27 12.98 -13.61
C GLY A 253 -18.16 12.10 -14.19
N LYS A 254 -17.31 12.68 -15.05
CA LYS A 254 -16.17 11.93 -15.60
C LYS A 254 -15.25 11.47 -14.47
N ASP A 255 -14.99 10.17 -14.40
CA ASP A 255 -13.96 9.63 -13.52
C ASP A 255 -12.58 10.06 -14.03
N ARG A 256 -11.90 10.89 -13.22
CA ARG A 256 -10.53 11.34 -13.46
C ARG A 256 -9.54 10.75 -12.46
N PHE A 257 -10.04 10.07 -11.43
CA PHE A 257 -9.21 9.64 -10.31
C PHE A 257 -8.22 8.55 -10.75
N PRO A 258 -6.99 8.54 -10.20
CA PRO A 258 -6.11 7.41 -10.37
C PRO A 258 -6.70 6.17 -9.68
N THR A 259 -6.34 4.98 -10.16
CA THR A 259 -6.74 3.72 -9.55
C THR A 259 -5.97 3.47 -8.26
N VAL A 260 -6.69 3.33 -7.14
CA VAL A 260 -6.11 3.46 -5.80
C VAL A 260 -5.21 2.30 -5.42
N HIS A 261 -5.60 1.08 -5.78
CA HIS A 261 -4.80 -0.12 -5.54
C HIS A 261 -3.47 -0.15 -6.33
N ARG A 262 -3.26 0.76 -7.28
CA ARG A 262 -1.95 0.93 -7.93
C ARG A 262 -1.01 1.84 -7.13
N LEU A 263 -1.55 2.71 -6.29
CA LEU A 263 -0.81 3.73 -5.56
C LEU A 263 -0.51 3.31 -4.13
N LEU A 264 -1.43 2.60 -3.47
CA LEU A 264 -1.19 2.02 -2.15
C LEU A 264 -0.25 0.82 -2.28
N ARG A 265 0.95 0.94 -1.72
CA ARG A 265 1.97 -0.12 -1.74
C ARG A 265 2.00 -0.90 -0.43
N GLY A 266 1.33 -0.45 0.63
CA GLY A 266 1.37 -1.12 1.94
C GLY A 266 2.78 -1.27 2.49
N GLY A 267 3.71 -0.38 2.12
CA GLY A 267 5.14 -0.50 2.46
C GLY A 267 5.91 -1.57 1.68
N ARG A 268 5.40 -2.06 0.54
CA ARG A 268 6.13 -2.95 -0.37
C ARG A 268 7.31 -2.23 -1.01
N GLY A 269 8.48 -2.87 -0.96
CA GLY A 269 9.69 -2.36 -1.60
C GLY A 269 10.19 -1.05 -1.01
N SER A 270 9.80 -0.69 0.22
CA SER A 270 10.37 0.48 0.88
C SER A 270 11.85 0.27 1.17
N SER A 271 12.65 1.28 0.84
CA SER A 271 14.05 1.41 1.23
C SER A 271 14.19 1.94 2.66
N GLY A 272 13.18 2.63 3.19
CA GLY A 272 13.13 3.03 4.60
C GLY A 272 11.73 3.23 5.15
N ARG A 273 11.57 2.95 6.45
CA ARG A 273 10.35 3.19 7.22
C ARG A 273 10.64 4.10 8.40
N PHE A 274 9.94 5.23 8.47
CA PHE A 274 10.07 6.21 9.54
C PHE A 274 8.85 6.19 10.44
N ARG A 275 9.04 6.48 11.74
CA ARG A 275 7.97 6.67 12.71
C ARG A 275 8.16 7.96 13.49
N PHE A 276 7.07 8.70 13.66
CA PHE A 276 7.03 9.95 14.41
C PHE A 276 5.83 9.96 15.36
N GLY A 277 5.99 10.59 16.52
CA GLY A 277 4.87 10.96 17.38
C GLY A 277 3.98 11.98 16.66
N ARG A 278 2.67 11.73 16.60
CA ARG A 278 1.73 12.55 15.82
C ARG A 278 1.67 14.00 16.34
N GLU A 279 1.57 14.17 17.66
CA GLU A 279 1.49 15.52 18.29
C GLU A 279 2.79 16.31 18.15
N GLU A 280 3.94 15.64 18.26
CA GLU A 280 5.25 16.25 18.06
C GLU A 280 5.45 16.67 16.60
N LEU A 281 5.00 15.83 15.67
CA LEU A 281 5.03 16.12 14.25
C LEU A 281 4.12 17.28 13.87
N ASP A 282 2.90 17.32 14.42
CA ASP A 282 1.96 18.43 14.24
C ASP A 282 2.55 19.77 14.73
N THR A 283 3.08 19.77 15.96
CA THR A 283 3.76 20.94 16.56
C THR A 283 5.00 21.36 15.75
N PHE A 284 5.72 20.39 15.19
CA PHE A 284 6.87 20.65 14.33
C PHE A 284 6.44 21.33 13.03
N ILE A 285 5.42 20.81 12.34
CA ILE A 285 4.91 21.36 11.07
C ILE A 285 4.34 22.77 11.28
N ALA A 286 3.60 23.00 12.35
CA ALA A 286 2.94 24.29 12.63
C ALA A 286 3.91 25.48 12.76
N GLY A 287 5.17 25.24 13.13
CA GLY A 287 6.20 26.28 13.20
C GLY A 287 7.28 26.16 12.13
N ALA A 288 7.10 25.31 11.12
CA ALA A 288 8.08 25.13 10.06
C ALA A 288 8.06 26.32 9.10
N ASP A 289 9.18 26.61 8.46
CA ASP A 289 9.26 27.64 7.44
C ASP A 289 8.66 27.12 6.12
N ASP A 290 8.17 28.02 5.26
CA ASP A 290 7.64 27.66 3.92
C ASP A 290 8.70 27.02 2.99
N ALA A 291 9.97 27.00 3.41
CA ALA A 291 11.11 26.46 2.67
C ALA A 291 11.10 24.92 2.51
N GLY A 292 10.05 24.21 2.95
CA GLY A 292 9.90 22.76 2.86
C GLY A 292 10.66 22.02 3.97
N LEU A 293 10.24 20.80 4.25
CA LEU A 293 10.86 19.94 5.25
C LEU A 293 11.84 18.98 4.57
N LEU A 294 12.96 18.70 5.22
CA LEU A 294 13.91 17.69 4.77
C LEU A 294 13.89 16.49 5.72
N LEU A 295 13.46 15.33 5.21
CA LEU A 295 13.51 14.06 5.90
C LEU A 295 14.84 13.36 5.59
N THR A 296 15.65 13.07 6.61
CA THR A 296 16.93 12.37 6.47
C THR A 296 17.03 11.13 7.34
N ALA A 297 17.80 10.15 6.87
CA ALA A 297 18.29 9.02 7.64
C ALA A 297 19.74 8.75 7.25
N ASP A 298 20.58 8.44 8.24
CA ASP A 298 22.00 8.11 8.05
C ASP A 298 22.29 6.59 8.20
N GLY A 299 21.24 5.79 8.42
CA GLY A 299 21.36 4.35 8.68
C GLY A 299 21.63 3.98 10.15
N SER A 300 21.72 4.96 11.06
CA SER A 300 21.89 4.72 12.51
C SER A 300 20.63 4.23 13.24
N GLY A 301 19.50 4.15 12.54
CA GLY A 301 18.19 3.87 13.12
C GLY A 301 17.43 5.12 13.58
N THR A 302 18.02 6.31 13.42
CA THR A 302 17.36 7.60 13.67
C THR A 302 16.99 8.29 12.36
N GLY A 303 15.73 8.69 12.24
CA GLY A 303 15.27 9.56 11.15
C GLY A 303 15.05 10.98 11.66
N VAL A 304 15.37 12.00 10.88
CA VAL A 304 15.23 13.40 11.30
C VAL A 304 14.47 14.20 10.26
N LEU A 305 13.44 14.92 10.70
CA LEU A 305 12.80 15.98 9.92
C LEU A 305 13.44 17.32 10.29
N THR A 306 13.91 18.07 9.31
CA THR A 306 14.52 19.39 9.51
C THR A 306 13.78 20.50 8.76
N SER A 307 13.67 21.67 9.40
CA SER A 307 13.13 22.91 8.85
C SER A 307 13.94 24.07 9.40
N GLY A 308 14.83 24.65 8.60
CA GLY A 308 15.75 25.67 9.08
C GLY A 308 16.62 25.14 10.22
N SER A 309 16.52 25.76 11.41
CA SER A 309 17.23 25.33 12.62
C SER A 309 16.47 24.30 13.47
N ARG A 310 15.20 24.03 13.15
CA ARG A 310 14.35 23.10 13.90
C ARG A 310 14.58 21.68 13.39
N HIS A 311 14.57 20.74 14.32
CA HIS A 311 14.65 19.31 14.02
C HIS A 311 13.65 18.52 14.87
N LEU A 312 13.08 17.47 14.28
CA LEU A 312 12.27 16.48 14.95
C LEU A 312 12.89 15.11 14.70
N ALA A 313 13.26 14.43 15.78
CA ALA A 313 13.77 13.07 15.71
C ALA A 313 12.60 12.07 15.66
N GLY A 314 12.76 11.05 14.84
CA GLY A 314 11.92 9.86 14.78
C GLY A 314 12.79 8.61 14.71
N THR A 315 12.15 7.45 14.70
CA THR A 315 12.85 6.18 14.48
C THR A 315 12.78 5.80 13.01
N THR A 316 13.85 5.20 12.49
CA THR A 316 13.85 4.69 11.11
C THR A 316 14.45 3.29 11.04
N GLY A 317 13.93 2.48 10.13
CA GLY A 317 14.57 1.24 9.70
C GLY A 317 14.72 1.27 8.19
N GLY A 318 15.96 1.29 7.68
CA GLY A 318 16.20 1.40 6.24
C GLY A 318 17.59 1.88 5.84
N GLU A 319 17.77 2.01 4.53
CA GLU A 319 18.96 2.62 3.93
C GLU A 319 18.98 4.13 4.17
N PRO A 320 20.17 4.77 4.16
CA PRO A 320 20.26 6.22 4.23
C PRO A 320 19.48 6.91 3.11
N CYS A 321 18.76 7.98 3.44
CA CYS A 321 18.02 8.75 2.45
C CYS A 321 17.95 10.22 2.82
N ALA A 322 17.67 11.07 1.83
CA ALA A 322 17.36 12.48 2.00
C ALA A 322 16.23 12.85 1.04
N LEU A 323 15.14 13.39 1.57
CA LEU A 323 13.90 13.64 0.84
C LEU A 323 13.31 14.99 1.21
N ARG A 324 12.92 15.78 0.22
CA ARG A 324 12.17 17.01 0.45
C ARG A 324 10.67 16.72 0.48
N VAL A 325 9.99 17.20 1.51
CA VAL A 325 8.54 17.04 1.69
C VAL A 325 7.89 18.37 2.01
N SER A 326 6.67 18.57 1.51
CA SER A 326 5.90 19.79 1.80
C SER A 326 5.30 19.71 3.21
N GLY A 327 5.62 20.67 4.07
CA GLY A 327 5.02 20.79 5.40
C GLY A 327 3.50 20.99 5.34
N GLN A 328 3.01 21.79 4.38
CA GLN A 328 1.58 22.01 4.18
C GLN A 328 0.85 20.71 3.80
N VAL A 329 1.40 19.93 2.88
CA VAL A 329 0.78 18.67 2.45
C VAL A 329 0.85 17.63 3.57
N LEU A 330 1.99 17.55 4.27
CA LEU A 330 2.17 16.66 5.41
C LEU A 330 1.23 17.01 6.58
N GLY A 331 1.01 18.30 6.84
CA GLY A 331 0.05 18.76 7.86
C GLY A 331 -1.34 18.16 7.65
N ARG A 332 -1.84 18.17 6.40
CA ARG A 332 -3.13 17.54 6.08
C ARG A 332 -3.16 16.04 6.39
N VAL A 333 -2.06 15.33 6.11
CA VAL A 333 -1.93 13.90 6.43
C VAL A 333 -1.98 13.67 7.93
N VAL A 334 -1.29 14.50 8.71
CA VAL A 334 -1.24 14.43 10.17
C VAL A 334 -2.60 14.78 10.79
N ASP A 335 -3.31 15.77 10.25
CA ASP A 335 -4.67 16.15 10.66
C ASP A 335 -5.68 15.01 10.43
N ALA A 336 -5.51 14.27 9.33
CA ALA A 336 -6.37 13.14 8.99
C ALA A 336 -6.00 11.88 9.78
N ALA A 337 -4.75 11.72 10.23
CA ALA A 337 -4.28 10.51 10.91
C ALA A 337 -4.86 10.37 12.32
N LEU A 338 -5.32 9.17 12.67
CA LEU A 338 -5.79 8.85 14.02
C LEU A 338 -4.70 8.16 14.86
N GLY A 339 -4.76 8.34 16.18
CA GLY A 339 -3.82 7.74 17.14
C GLY A 339 -2.64 8.65 17.47
N ASN A 340 -1.60 8.07 18.07
CA ASN A 340 -0.47 8.82 18.63
C ASN A 340 0.79 8.79 17.75
N GLU A 341 0.78 7.98 16.69
CA GLU A 341 1.93 7.76 15.82
C GLU A 341 1.52 7.83 14.36
N VAL A 342 2.47 8.29 13.52
CA VAL A 342 2.35 8.21 12.07
C VAL A 342 3.60 7.53 11.53
N ILE A 343 3.40 6.63 10.58
CA ILE A 343 4.47 5.89 9.89
C ILE A 343 4.54 6.36 8.45
N CYS A 344 5.74 6.56 7.90
CA CYS A 344 5.92 6.68 6.47
C CYS A 344 6.88 5.65 5.89
N ASP A 345 6.54 5.13 4.72
CA ASP A 345 7.37 4.24 3.93
C ASP A 345 7.89 4.99 2.70
N VAL A 346 9.21 4.98 2.56
CA VAL A 346 9.96 5.61 1.47
C VAL A 346 10.50 4.51 0.56
N VAL A 347 10.33 4.68 -0.75
CA VAL A 347 10.89 3.76 -1.76
C VAL A 347 12.16 4.34 -2.40
N GLY A 348 12.17 5.62 -2.74
CA GLY A 348 13.30 6.30 -3.36
C GLY A 348 13.12 7.82 -3.41
N PRO A 349 14.13 8.57 -3.89
CA PRO A 349 14.18 10.03 -3.85
C PRO A 349 13.02 10.73 -4.59
N ASP A 350 12.57 10.15 -5.70
CA ASP A 350 11.51 10.71 -6.57
C ASP A 350 10.22 9.87 -6.57
N GLU A 351 10.14 8.87 -5.69
CA GLU A 351 8.97 8.01 -5.57
C GLU A 351 7.96 8.61 -4.57
N PRO A 352 6.65 8.33 -4.74
CA PRO A 352 5.66 8.72 -3.75
C PRO A 352 5.96 8.12 -2.37
N ILE A 353 5.72 8.92 -1.32
CA ILE A 353 5.87 8.53 0.08
C ILE A 353 4.50 8.08 0.59
N GLU A 354 4.42 6.87 1.12
CA GLU A 354 3.20 6.33 1.69
C GLU A 354 3.18 6.58 3.20
N TRP A 355 2.13 7.21 3.70
CA TRP A 355 1.89 7.51 5.11
C TRP A 355 0.73 6.67 5.64
N ARG A 356 0.87 6.18 6.87
CA ARG A 356 -0.11 5.29 7.53
C ARG A 356 -0.25 5.65 9.01
N ALA A 357 -1.43 5.38 9.55
CA ALA A 357 -1.73 5.54 10.97
C ALA A 357 -1.87 4.14 11.60
N PRO A 358 -0.95 3.69 12.47
CA PRO A 358 -1.01 2.33 13.05
C PRO A 358 -2.31 2.04 13.81
N ALA A 359 -2.89 3.07 14.45
CA ALA A 359 -4.16 2.95 15.16
C ALA A 359 -5.37 2.77 14.22
N GLN A 360 -5.18 2.98 12.91
CA GLN A 360 -6.20 2.89 11.89
C GLN A 360 -5.63 2.25 10.62
N PRO A 361 -5.49 0.91 10.58
CA PRO A 361 -4.83 0.19 9.49
C PRO A 361 -5.49 0.37 8.12
N ASP A 362 -6.78 0.72 8.10
CA ASP A 362 -7.55 0.96 6.88
C ASP A 362 -7.33 2.37 6.30
N PHE A 363 -6.60 3.25 6.97
CA PHE A 363 -6.21 4.58 6.47
C PHE A 363 -4.81 4.57 5.85
N ALA A 364 -4.70 5.15 4.66
CA ALA A 364 -3.43 5.41 4.02
C ALA A 364 -3.44 6.74 3.25
N ALA A 365 -2.28 7.37 3.14
CA ALA A 365 -2.08 8.56 2.32
C ALA A 365 -0.83 8.40 1.46
N VAL A 366 -0.87 8.88 0.22
CA VAL A 366 0.26 8.86 -0.71
C VAL A 366 0.57 10.29 -1.10
N MET A 367 1.77 10.73 -0.73
CA MET A 367 2.25 12.09 -0.96
C MET A 367 3.39 12.06 -1.96
N MET A 368 3.37 12.95 -2.95
CA MET A 368 4.51 13.14 -3.84
C MET A 368 5.68 13.80 -3.09
N ALA A 369 6.88 13.23 -3.20
CA ALA A 369 8.10 13.91 -2.78
C ALA A 369 8.33 15.16 -3.65
N GLN A 370 8.98 16.19 -3.09
CA GLN A 370 9.39 17.34 -3.88
C GLN A 370 10.74 17.04 -4.55
N PRO A 371 10.92 17.39 -5.84
CA PRO A 371 12.21 17.26 -6.49
C PRO A 371 13.26 18.10 -5.74
N GLY A 372 14.46 17.53 -5.65
CA GLY A 372 15.62 18.05 -4.90
C GLY A 372 16.17 19.38 -5.42
#